data_AF-A0A2D6SUS0-F1
#
_entry.id   AF-A0A2D6SUS0-F1
#
_cell.length_a   1.000
_cell.length_b   1.000
_cell.length_c   1.000
_cell.angle_alpha   90.00
_cell.angle_beta   90.00
_cell.angle_gamma   90.00
#
_symmetry.space_group_name_H-M   'P 1'
#
loop_
_entity.id
_entity.type
_entity.pdbx_description
1 polymer ?
#
loop_
_entity_poly.entity_id
_entity_poly.type
_entity_poly.pdbx_seq_one_letter_code
_entity_poly.pdbx_strand_id
1 'polypeptide(L)'
;MTNIPIMIDERRPSQRQLPHLRREEHTCGRCRRPVLRFSPYAYAKLIWFRDRGPTEIGGFGISAADDLFLVEDFVTVNQDACPVSVAFHDEDVADHFDRQVDRGRKPEQFGRIWLHTHPGNSALPSSTDKETFGRAFGRCAWTVMALLARGGQTYGRLRMATGPGVACRVGLEVEYANPFHGTDFDAWEDEYLRHIHPVPEYPGIDWGDGSREDPRWLDRFAIADEAIEDLDSRQRLESSHGAIV
;
A
#
# COMPACT_ATOMS: atom_id res chain seq x y z
N MET A 1 86.62 -15.55 -25.34
CA MET A 1 87.07 -15.62 -23.93
C MET A 1 86.76 -14.26 -23.32
N THR A 2 85.61 -14.12 -22.66
CA THR A 2 85.36 -14.24 -21.19
C THR A 2 85.79 -12.97 -20.43
N ASN A 3 85.08 -12.41 -19.45
CA ASN A 3 83.71 -12.48 -18.85
C ASN A 3 83.76 -11.61 -17.56
N ILE A 4 82.60 -11.17 -17.02
CA ILE A 4 82.40 -10.47 -15.70
C ILE A 4 82.97 -9.02 -15.68
N PRO A 5 82.44 -8.02 -14.90
CA PRO A 5 81.36 -8.03 -13.89
C PRO A 5 80.14 -7.08 -14.07
N ILE A 6 78.99 -7.56 -13.58
CA ILE A 6 78.05 -6.93 -12.60
C ILE A 6 77.75 -5.41 -12.66
N MET A 7 76.47 -5.08 -12.88
CA MET A 7 75.77 -4.02 -12.14
C MET A 7 74.39 -4.52 -11.66
N ILE A 8 73.97 -4.05 -10.48
CA ILE A 8 72.70 -4.37 -9.82
C ILE A 8 71.63 -3.38 -10.30
N ASP A 9 70.41 -3.84 -10.55
CA ASP A 9 69.23 -2.96 -10.68
C ASP A 9 67.99 -3.63 -10.06
N GLU A 10 67.65 -3.22 -8.84
CA GLU A 10 66.47 -3.67 -8.11
C GLU A 10 65.19 -3.03 -8.67
N ARG A 11 64.62 -3.59 -9.73
CA ARG A 11 63.29 -3.16 -10.21
C ARG A 11 62.19 -4.00 -9.61
N ARG A 12 61.50 -3.41 -8.62
CA ARG A 12 60.19 -3.86 -8.11
C ARG A 12 59.26 -4.19 -9.30
N PRO A 13 58.50 -5.29 -9.27
CA PRO A 13 57.49 -5.53 -10.29
C PRO A 13 56.46 -4.41 -10.25
N SER A 14 56.30 -3.69 -11.37
CA SER A 14 55.29 -2.64 -11.46
C SER A 14 53.91 -3.26 -11.32
N GLN A 15 53.13 -2.75 -10.36
CA GLN A 15 51.71 -3.04 -10.28
C GLN A 15 51.08 -2.63 -11.61
N ARG A 16 50.73 -3.62 -12.44
CA ARG A 16 49.80 -3.41 -13.54
C ARG A 16 48.47 -3.03 -12.92
N GLN A 17 48.22 -1.73 -12.80
CA GLN A 17 46.90 -1.22 -12.50
C GLN A 17 45.97 -1.70 -13.61
N LEU A 18 45.21 -2.75 -13.29
CA LEU A 18 44.00 -3.08 -14.03
C LEU A 18 43.21 -1.78 -14.15
N PRO A 19 42.75 -1.37 -15.34
CA PRO A 19 41.89 -0.21 -15.44
C PRO A 19 40.69 -0.52 -14.54
N HIS A 20 40.55 0.27 -13.47
CA HIS A 20 39.34 0.27 -12.69
C HIS A 20 38.25 0.70 -13.67
N LEU A 21 37.54 -0.29 -14.21
CA LEU A 21 36.18 -0.10 -14.66
C LEU A 21 35.45 0.41 -13.43
N ARG A 22 35.45 1.74 -13.27
CA ARG A 22 34.36 2.41 -12.60
C ARG A 22 33.14 1.81 -13.27
N ARG A 23 32.37 1.03 -12.52
CA ARG A 23 30.93 1.05 -12.74
C ARG A 23 30.59 2.52 -12.60
N GLU A 24 30.49 3.19 -13.73
CA GLU A 24 29.70 4.40 -13.81
C GLU A 24 28.34 3.95 -13.32
N GLU A 25 28.04 4.33 -12.07
CA GLU A 25 26.72 4.15 -11.53
C GLU A 25 25.81 4.87 -12.51
N HIS A 26 25.08 4.10 -13.31
CA HIS A 26 24.08 4.59 -14.24
C HIS A 26 22.97 5.24 -13.40
N THR A 27 23.28 6.45 -12.95
CA THR A 27 22.41 7.37 -12.24
C THR A 27 21.44 7.87 -13.28
N CYS A 28 20.46 7.02 -13.58
CA CYS A 28 19.31 7.35 -14.40
C CYS A 28 18.64 8.57 -13.74
N GLY A 29 18.89 9.75 -14.31
CA GLY A 29 18.36 10.99 -13.81
C GLY A 29 16.84 10.93 -13.81
N ARG A 30 16.24 11.06 -12.62
CA ARG A 30 14.79 11.07 -12.38
C ARG A 30 14.07 9.71 -12.45
N CYS A 31 14.55 8.70 -11.73
CA CYS A 31 13.61 7.86 -11.00
C CYS A 31 12.92 8.71 -9.92
N ARG A 32 11.90 9.49 -10.32
CA ARG A 32 10.95 10.11 -9.38
C ARG A 32 10.34 8.98 -8.56
N ARG A 33 10.24 9.16 -7.23
CA ARG A 33 9.44 8.26 -6.41
C ARG A 33 8.00 8.27 -6.96
N PRO A 34 7.31 7.12 -7.06
CA PRO A 34 5.90 7.12 -7.42
C PRO A 34 5.11 7.97 -6.42
N VAL A 35 4.05 8.60 -6.90
CA VAL A 35 3.18 9.48 -6.10
C VAL A 35 1.76 8.96 -6.23
N LEU A 36 1.15 8.65 -5.09
CA LEU A 36 -0.29 8.45 -4.98
C LEU A 36 -0.93 9.82 -4.91
N ARG A 37 -1.67 10.18 -5.96
CA ARG A 37 -2.43 11.43 -6.05
C ARG A 37 -3.83 11.21 -5.50
N PHE A 38 -4.38 12.24 -4.88
CA PHE A 38 -5.75 12.27 -4.40
C PHE A 38 -6.52 13.37 -5.11
N SER A 39 -7.76 13.10 -5.50
CA SER A 39 -8.72 14.17 -5.81
C SER A 39 -8.89 15.07 -4.57
N PRO A 40 -9.24 16.36 -4.75
CA PRO A 40 -9.51 17.23 -3.61
C PRO A 40 -10.63 16.70 -2.71
N TYR A 41 -11.60 15.97 -3.30
CA TYR A 41 -12.68 15.30 -2.57
C TYR A 41 -12.17 14.14 -1.70
N ALA A 42 -11.42 13.19 -2.26
CA ALA A 42 -10.86 12.06 -1.52
C ALA A 42 -9.96 12.51 -0.36
N TYR A 43 -9.12 13.53 -0.60
CA TYR A 43 -8.23 14.06 0.43
C TYR A 43 -8.99 14.83 1.52
N ALA A 44 -10.02 15.60 1.16
CA ALA A 44 -10.88 16.27 2.13
C ALA A 44 -11.66 15.27 3.00
N LYS A 45 -12.21 14.21 2.40
CA LYS A 45 -12.88 13.12 3.11
C LYS A 45 -11.92 12.40 4.06
N LEU A 46 -10.72 12.04 3.62
CA LEU A 46 -9.70 11.39 4.45
C LEU A 46 -9.26 12.27 5.64
N ILE A 47 -9.10 13.59 5.45
CA ILE A 47 -8.84 14.55 6.54
C ILE A 47 -10.02 14.60 7.52
N TRP A 48 -11.24 14.65 7.01
CA TRP A 48 -12.44 14.74 7.85
C TRP A 48 -12.57 13.50 8.73
N PHE A 49 -12.42 12.29 8.17
CA PHE A 49 -12.45 11.03 8.94
C PHE A 49 -11.36 10.98 10.02
N ARG A 50 -10.11 11.34 9.67
CA ARG A 50 -8.98 11.44 10.60
C ARG A 50 -9.27 12.34 11.82
N ASP A 51 -9.94 13.47 11.58
CA ASP A 51 -10.18 14.46 12.63
C ASP A 51 -11.50 14.25 13.39
N ARG A 52 -12.37 13.36 12.91
CA ARG A 52 -13.71 13.12 13.44
C ARG A 52 -13.73 12.46 14.83
N GLY A 53 -12.68 11.71 15.18
CA GLY A 53 -12.60 10.95 16.43
C GLY A 53 -11.18 10.82 17.01
N PRO A 54 -11.01 10.10 18.13
CA PRO A 54 -9.72 9.83 18.75
C PRO A 54 -9.08 8.51 18.27
N THR A 55 -9.73 7.75 17.40
CA THR A 55 -9.29 6.44 16.90
C THR A 55 -8.47 6.58 15.62
N GLU A 56 -7.78 5.51 15.24
CA GLU A 56 -7.43 5.29 13.85
C GLU A 56 -8.69 5.04 13.02
N ILE A 57 -8.57 5.23 11.70
CA ILE A 57 -9.60 4.94 10.70
C ILE A 57 -8.89 4.26 9.54
N GLY A 58 -9.42 3.14 9.05
CA GLY A 58 -8.98 2.48 7.84
C GLY A 58 -10.05 2.47 6.75
N GLY A 59 -9.63 2.38 5.50
CA GLY A 59 -10.50 2.15 4.36
C GLY A 59 -9.74 1.96 3.05
N PHE A 60 -10.48 1.94 1.96
CA PHE A 60 -9.99 1.69 0.62
C PHE A 60 -9.95 2.99 -0.20
N GLY A 61 -8.86 3.19 -0.94
CA GLY A 61 -8.78 4.23 -1.98
C GLY A 61 -9.40 3.70 -3.27
N ILE A 62 -10.45 4.37 -3.75
CA ILE A 62 -11.07 4.11 -5.04
C ILE A 62 -10.33 4.93 -6.09
N SER A 63 -9.68 4.31 -7.06
CA SER A 63 -8.93 4.97 -8.12
C SER A 63 -9.74 5.25 -9.37
N ALA A 64 -9.27 6.20 -10.16
CA ALA A 64 -9.68 6.38 -11.54
C ALA A 64 -9.45 5.09 -12.36
N ALA A 65 -10.23 4.91 -13.42
CA ALA A 65 -10.20 3.71 -14.26
C ALA A 65 -9.02 3.67 -15.24
N ASP A 66 -8.53 4.84 -15.64
CA ASP A 66 -7.39 5.07 -16.52
C ASP A 66 -6.09 5.38 -15.77
N ASP A 67 -6.17 5.76 -14.49
CA ASP A 67 -5.04 6.12 -13.64
C ASP A 67 -5.15 5.51 -12.23
N LEU A 68 -4.60 4.30 -12.07
CA LEU A 68 -4.62 3.55 -10.81
C LEU A 68 -3.82 4.20 -9.65
N PHE A 69 -3.11 5.31 -9.91
CA PHE A 69 -2.41 6.09 -8.89
C PHE A 69 -3.10 7.43 -8.58
N LEU A 70 -4.28 7.70 -9.15
CA LEU A 70 -5.18 8.78 -8.79
C LEU A 70 -6.38 8.24 -7.99
N VAL A 71 -6.42 8.52 -6.69
CA VAL A 71 -7.54 8.19 -5.80
C VAL A 71 -8.64 9.24 -5.94
N GLU A 72 -9.82 8.83 -6.41
CA GLU A 72 -10.99 9.68 -6.60
C GLU A 72 -11.89 9.77 -5.35
N ASP A 73 -11.98 8.68 -4.57
CA ASP A 73 -12.75 8.60 -3.31
C ASP A 73 -12.02 7.73 -2.25
N PHE A 74 -12.36 7.93 -0.98
CA PHE A 74 -11.95 7.10 0.15
C PHE A 74 -13.19 6.46 0.77
N VAL A 75 -13.23 5.14 0.88
CA VAL A 75 -14.42 4.41 1.38
C VAL A 75 -14.04 3.53 2.55
N THR A 76 -14.74 3.70 3.66
CA THR A 76 -14.61 2.84 4.85
C THR A 76 -15.52 1.60 4.76
N VAL A 77 -15.25 0.62 5.61
CA VAL A 77 -16.10 -0.57 5.88
C VAL A 77 -16.22 -0.74 7.39
N ASN A 78 -17.18 -1.52 7.89
CA ASN A 78 -17.33 -1.78 9.33
C ASN A 78 -15.99 -2.22 9.94
N GLN A 79 -15.63 -1.58 11.06
CA GLN A 79 -14.33 -1.76 11.67
C GLN A 79 -14.35 -1.45 13.16
N ASP A 80 -13.67 -2.29 13.94
CA ASP A 80 -13.31 -2.00 15.32
C ASP A 80 -12.04 -1.16 15.34
N ALA A 81 -12.12 0.02 15.96
CA ALA A 81 -11.08 1.05 15.89
C ALA A 81 -10.67 1.54 17.28
N CYS A 82 -9.36 1.64 17.53
CA CYS A 82 -8.79 2.26 18.72
C CYS A 82 -7.71 3.29 18.31
N PRO A 83 -7.11 4.07 19.23
CA PRO A 83 -6.14 5.11 18.88
C PRO A 83 -4.82 4.66 18.23
N VAL A 84 -4.61 3.34 18.07
CA VAL A 84 -3.37 2.68 17.63
C VAL A 84 -3.59 1.41 16.79
N SER A 85 -4.83 1.15 16.35
CA SER A 85 -5.17 0.03 15.48
C SER A 85 -6.56 0.17 14.86
N VAL A 86 -6.75 -0.50 13.71
CA VAL A 86 -8.04 -0.76 13.07
C VAL A 86 -8.12 -2.24 12.67
N ALA A 87 -9.30 -2.86 12.85
CA ALA A 87 -9.62 -4.20 12.36
C ALA A 87 -10.93 -4.15 11.57
N PHE A 88 -10.90 -4.50 10.28
CA PHE A 88 -12.10 -4.56 9.44
C PHE A 88 -12.91 -5.83 9.72
N HIS A 89 -14.23 -5.75 9.55
CA HIS A 89 -15.12 -6.90 9.59
C HIS A 89 -15.11 -7.61 8.22
N ASP A 90 -14.74 -8.90 8.20
CA ASP A 90 -14.51 -9.67 6.97
C ASP A 90 -15.72 -9.68 6.02
N GLU A 91 -16.93 -9.77 6.57
CA GLU A 91 -18.18 -9.80 5.81
C GLU A 91 -18.41 -8.47 5.08
N ASP A 92 -18.17 -7.33 5.74
CA ASP A 92 -18.25 -6.01 5.12
C ASP A 92 -17.16 -5.72 4.08
N VAL A 93 -15.99 -6.37 4.21
CA VAL A 93 -14.96 -6.35 3.16
C VAL A 93 -15.46 -7.13 1.94
N ALA A 94 -16.03 -8.33 2.11
CA ALA A 94 -16.61 -9.08 0.99
C ALA A 94 -17.75 -8.30 0.32
N ASP A 95 -18.70 -7.79 1.10
CA ASP A 95 -19.80 -6.94 0.61
C ASP A 95 -19.28 -5.67 -0.08
N HIS A 96 -18.17 -5.08 0.36
CA HIS A 96 -17.54 -3.97 -0.36
C HIS A 96 -17.07 -4.43 -1.75
N PHE A 97 -16.37 -5.57 -1.83
CA PHE A 97 -15.83 -6.07 -3.10
C PHE A 97 -16.95 -6.37 -4.11
N ASP A 98 -17.99 -7.09 -3.71
CA ASP A 98 -19.14 -7.40 -4.56
C ASP A 98 -19.85 -6.12 -5.03
N ARG A 99 -20.11 -5.17 -4.13
CA ARG A 99 -20.73 -3.87 -4.47
C ARG A 99 -19.88 -3.03 -5.45
N GLN A 100 -18.56 -3.18 -5.48
CA GLN A 100 -17.72 -2.49 -6.46
C GLN A 100 -17.69 -3.20 -7.83
N VAL A 101 -17.73 -4.54 -7.84
CA VAL A 101 -17.87 -5.35 -9.06
C VAL A 101 -19.23 -5.10 -9.73
N ASP A 102 -20.33 -5.05 -8.96
CA ASP A 102 -21.67 -4.69 -9.44
C ASP A 102 -21.73 -3.27 -10.05
N ARG A 103 -20.87 -2.36 -9.57
CA ARG A 103 -20.68 -1.01 -10.12
C ARG A 103 -19.78 -0.98 -11.36
N GLY A 104 -19.36 -2.14 -11.86
CA GLY A 104 -18.49 -2.28 -13.04
C GLY A 104 -17.03 -1.92 -12.80
N ARG A 105 -16.57 -1.78 -11.54
CA ARG A 105 -15.16 -1.53 -11.22
C ARG A 105 -14.38 -2.84 -11.21
N LYS A 106 -13.12 -2.76 -11.63
CA LYS A 106 -12.16 -3.87 -11.51
C LYS A 106 -11.51 -3.89 -10.11
N PRO A 107 -11.08 -5.06 -9.59
CA PRO A 107 -10.37 -5.16 -8.31
C PRO A 107 -9.13 -4.25 -8.20
N GLU A 108 -8.46 -3.98 -9.33
CA GLU A 108 -7.33 -3.05 -9.41
C GLU A 108 -7.67 -1.60 -9.03
N GLN A 109 -8.93 -1.19 -9.16
CA GLN A 109 -9.39 0.18 -8.87
C GLN A 109 -9.82 0.41 -7.41
N PHE A 110 -10.05 -0.63 -6.60
CA PHE A 110 -10.60 -0.45 -5.25
C PHE A 110 -9.94 -1.35 -4.20
N GLY A 111 -9.46 -2.54 -4.58
CA GLY A 111 -8.88 -3.51 -3.66
C GLY A 111 -7.36 -3.40 -3.45
N ARG A 112 -6.68 -2.45 -4.07
CA ARG A 112 -5.19 -2.38 -4.07
C ARG A 112 -4.59 -1.23 -3.24
N ILE A 113 -5.40 -0.25 -2.84
CA ILE A 113 -4.94 0.94 -2.11
C ILE A 113 -5.59 0.93 -0.74
N TRP A 114 -4.84 0.54 0.29
CA TRP A 114 -5.25 0.62 1.69
C TRP A 114 -4.80 1.96 2.28
N LEU A 115 -5.76 2.70 2.82
CA LEU A 115 -5.58 3.99 3.45
C LEU A 115 -5.91 3.86 4.93
N HIS A 116 -5.05 4.36 5.82
CA HIS A 116 -5.43 4.56 7.22
C HIS A 116 -4.89 5.86 7.81
N THR A 117 -5.50 6.30 8.90
CA THR A 117 -5.22 7.60 9.52
C THR A 117 -4.75 7.42 10.94
N HIS A 118 -3.70 8.15 11.35
CA HIS A 118 -3.28 8.19 12.75
C HIS A 118 -3.82 9.45 13.45
N PRO A 119 -4.51 9.33 14.60
CA PRO A 119 -4.96 10.49 15.38
C PRO A 119 -3.79 11.24 16.04
N GLY A 120 -2.60 10.60 16.12
CA GLY A 120 -1.35 11.21 16.52
C GLY A 120 -0.61 11.96 15.40
N ASN A 121 0.61 12.43 15.68
CA ASN A 121 1.42 13.23 14.75
C ASN A 121 2.39 12.42 13.87
N SER A 122 2.59 11.13 14.16
CA SER A 122 3.49 10.25 13.41
C SER A 122 2.72 9.49 12.33
N ALA A 123 3.20 9.53 11.08
CA ALA A 123 2.71 8.66 10.01
C ALA A 123 3.59 7.40 9.81
N LEU A 124 4.46 7.06 10.77
CA LEU A 124 5.25 5.82 10.65
C LEU A 124 4.37 4.60 11.00
N PRO A 125 4.32 3.57 10.14
CA PRO A 125 3.53 2.38 10.43
C PRO A 125 4.12 1.58 11.59
N SER A 126 3.23 1.04 12.42
CA SER A 126 3.44 0.11 13.53
C SER A 126 3.96 -1.26 13.04
N SER A 127 4.10 -2.23 13.94
CA SER A 127 4.31 -3.64 13.55
C SER A 127 3.06 -4.23 12.88
N THR A 128 1.89 -3.95 13.45
CA THR A 128 0.58 -4.46 13.04
C THR A 128 0.25 -4.06 11.62
N ASP A 129 0.42 -2.79 11.24
CA ASP A 129 0.06 -2.33 9.88
C ASP A 129 0.95 -2.98 8.82
N LYS A 130 2.22 -3.25 9.15
CA LYS A 130 3.15 -3.97 8.25
C LYS A 130 2.76 -5.44 8.10
N GLU A 131 2.20 -6.05 9.15
CA GLU A 131 1.71 -7.41 9.15
C GLU A 131 0.39 -7.54 8.39
N THR A 132 -0.59 -6.67 8.67
CA THR A 132 -1.85 -6.54 7.93
C THR A 132 -1.59 -6.31 6.45
N PHE A 133 -0.73 -5.35 6.09
CA PHE A 133 -0.31 -5.13 4.70
C PHE A 133 0.46 -6.31 4.09
N GLY A 134 1.19 -7.06 4.92
CA GLY A 134 1.94 -8.23 4.50
C GLY A 134 1.05 -9.42 4.14
N ARG A 135 -0.02 -9.64 4.94
CA ARG A 135 -0.96 -10.76 4.83
C ARG A 135 -2.08 -10.47 3.83
N ALA A 136 -2.89 -9.42 4.07
CA ALA A 136 -4.11 -9.13 3.29
C ALA A 136 -3.82 -8.63 1.85
N PHE A 137 -2.65 -8.05 1.62
CA PHE A 137 -2.30 -7.36 0.36
C PHE A 137 -1.02 -7.91 -0.29
N GLY A 138 -0.53 -9.06 0.19
CA GLY A 138 0.80 -9.58 -0.15
C GLY A 138 0.93 -10.33 -1.48
N ARG A 139 -0.17 -10.91 -1.97
CA ARG A 139 -0.25 -11.74 -3.19
C ARG A 139 -0.65 -10.96 -4.44
N CYS A 140 -1.29 -9.81 -4.27
CA CYS A 140 -1.67 -8.91 -5.36
C CYS A 140 -0.46 -8.49 -6.21
N ALA A 141 -0.65 -8.34 -7.53
CA ALA A 141 0.42 -7.91 -8.44
C ALA A 141 1.09 -6.59 -8.00
N TRP A 142 0.30 -5.65 -7.48
CA TRP A 142 0.75 -4.45 -6.79
C TRP A 142 -0.27 -4.06 -5.70
N THR A 143 0.21 -3.43 -4.63
CA THR A 143 -0.60 -2.84 -3.55
C THR A 143 0.10 -1.64 -2.92
N VAL A 144 -0.68 -0.66 -2.45
CA VAL A 144 -0.20 0.54 -1.75
C VAL A 144 -0.81 0.61 -0.35
N MET A 145 0.05 0.80 0.64
CA MET A 145 -0.34 1.25 1.99
C MET A 145 0.01 2.74 2.11
N ALA A 146 -0.99 3.57 2.41
CA ALA A 146 -0.82 5.00 2.60
C ALA A 146 -1.42 5.47 3.93
N LEU A 147 -0.67 6.31 4.66
CA LEU A 147 -1.00 6.82 5.98
C LEU A 147 -1.07 8.34 5.99
N LEU A 148 -2.06 8.89 6.68
CA LEU A 148 -2.16 10.32 7.01
C LEU A 148 -2.25 10.52 8.53
N ALA A 149 -1.25 11.20 9.10
CA ALA A 149 -1.28 11.60 10.51
C ALA A 149 -1.99 12.94 10.71
N ARG A 150 -2.47 13.20 11.93
CA ARG A 150 -3.15 14.46 12.30
C ARG A 150 -2.28 15.70 12.07
N GLY A 151 -1.00 15.60 12.41
CA GLY A 151 0.01 16.63 12.15
C GLY A 151 0.40 16.81 10.67
N GLY A 152 -0.31 16.19 9.72
CA GLY A 152 -0.05 16.32 8.29
C GLY A 152 1.15 15.52 7.76
N GLN A 153 1.79 14.70 8.60
CA GLN A 153 2.78 13.74 8.12
C GLN A 153 2.11 12.67 7.25
N THR A 154 2.82 12.20 6.22
CA THR A 154 2.37 11.14 5.33
C THR A 154 3.39 10.02 5.19
N TYR A 155 2.89 8.81 5.00
CA TYR A 155 3.69 7.65 4.62
C TYR A 155 3.02 6.93 3.47
N GLY A 156 3.80 6.50 2.49
CA GLY A 156 3.33 5.68 1.40
C GLY A 156 4.33 4.58 1.12
N ARG A 157 3.85 3.35 0.95
CA ARG A 157 4.64 2.19 0.56
C ARG A 157 3.91 1.40 -0.53
N LEU A 158 4.55 1.30 -1.69
CA LEU A 158 4.15 0.39 -2.76
C LEU A 158 4.85 -0.95 -2.53
N ARG A 159 4.13 -2.04 -2.71
CA ARG A 159 4.62 -3.40 -2.92
C ARG A 159 4.22 -3.84 -4.32
N MET A 160 5.12 -4.49 -5.03
CA MET A 160 4.85 -5.18 -6.29
C MET A 160 5.30 -6.63 -6.14
N ALA A 161 4.41 -7.58 -6.42
CA ALA A 161 4.69 -9.01 -6.35
C ALA A 161 5.30 -9.57 -7.64
N THR A 162 5.41 -8.75 -8.70
CA THR A 162 6.02 -9.14 -9.97
C THR A 162 7.54 -9.29 -9.84
N GLY A 163 8.07 -10.46 -10.22
CA GLY A 163 9.51 -10.76 -10.15
C GLY A 163 9.99 -11.08 -8.72
N PRO A 164 11.19 -10.64 -8.28
CA PRO A 164 11.73 -10.96 -6.96
C PRO A 164 11.02 -10.24 -5.79
N GLY A 165 9.92 -9.55 -6.05
CA GLY A 165 9.26 -8.64 -5.12
C GLY A 165 10.01 -7.31 -5.01
N VAL A 166 9.31 -6.19 -5.21
CA VAL A 166 9.88 -4.84 -5.04
C VAL A 166 9.00 -4.05 -4.08
N ALA A 167 9.62 -3.33 -3.14
CA ALA A 167 8.94 -2.38 -2.29
C ALA A 167 9.65 -1.03 -2.32
N CYS A 168 8.91 0.07 -2.44
CA CYS A 168 9.46 1.42 -2.46
C CYS A 168 8.58 2.43 -1.72
N ARG A 169 9.14 3.60 -1.40
CA ARG A 169 8.40 4.72 -0.80
C ARG A 169 7.61 5.46 -1.88
N VAL A 170 6.34 5.69 -1.60
CA VAL A 170 5.39 6.46 -2.39
C VAL A 170 5.20 7.83 -1.71
N GLY A 171 5.12 8.90 -2.49
CA GLY A 171 4.68 10.22 -2.03
C GLY A 171 3.15 10.33 -2.04
N LEU A 172 2.57 11.18 -1.19
CA LEU A 172 1.13 11.48 -1.21
C LEU A 172 0.96 12.96 -1.58
N GLU A 173 0.20 13.24 -2.64
CA GLU A 173 -0.03 14.61 -3.15
C GLU A 173 -1.51 14.81 -3.53
N VAL A 174 -1.98 16.06 -3.53
CA VAL A 174 -3.36 16.40 -3.94
C VAL A 174 -3.33 16.93 -5.38
N GLU A 175 -4.12 16.34 -6.26
CA GLU A 175 -4.23 16.74 -7.66
C GLU A 175 -5.41 17.70 -7.86
N TYR A 176 -5.12 18.99 -7.73
CA TYR A 176 -6.07 20.09 -7.96
C TYR A 176 -6.45 20.31 -9.44
N ALA A 177 -6.01 19.45 -10.35
CA ALA A 177 -6.46 19.46 -11.75
C ALA A 177 -7.89 18.92 -11.92
N ASN A 178 -8.32 18.06 -10.99
CA ASN A 178 -9.67 17.48 -11.00
C ASN A 178 -10.71 18.44 -10.39
N PRO A 179 -11.94 18.51 -10.93
CA PRO A 179 -13.01 19.33 -10.36
C PRO A 179 -13.29 18.97 -8.89
N PHE A 180 -13.41 19.99 -8.04
CA PHE A 180 -13.86 19.83 -6.67
C PHE A 180 -15.31 20.31 -6.55
N HIS A 181 -16.25 19.36 -6.46
CA HIS A 181 -17.67 19.65 -6.37
C HIS A 181 -18.15 20.09 -4.98
N GLY A 182 -17.27 20.04 -3.98
CA GLY A 182 -17.57 20.37 -2.57
C GLY A 182 -17.41 19.17 -1.64
N THR A 183 -17.83 19.36 -0.39
CA THR A 183 -17.82 18.36 0.68
C THR A 183 -19.25 17.90 0.97
N ASP A 184 -19.45 16.60 1.20
CA ASP A 184 -20.75 16.03 1.61
C ASP A 184 -20.65 15.54 3.06
N PHE A 185 -20.71 16.48 4.00
CA PHE A 185 -20.50 16.17 5.42
C PHE A 185 -21.58 15.26 6.01
N ASP A 186 -22.82 15.35 5.52
CA ASP A 186 -23.92 14.51 6.00
C ASP A 186 -23.71 13.05 5.57
N ALA A 187 -23.34 12.81 4.31
CA ALA A 187 -23.01 11.46 3.84
C ALA A 187 -21.74 10.89 4.51
N TRP A 188 -20.75 11.74 4.81
CA TRP A 188 -19.52 11.31 5.51
C TRP A 188 -19.79 10.98 6.98
N GLU A 189 -20.68 11.71 7.65
CA GLU A 189 -21.16 11.44 9.00
C GLU A 189 -21.95 10.12 9.07
N ASP A 190 -22.88 9.90 8.14
CA ASP A 190 -23.62 8.63 8.02
C ASP A 190 -22.71 7.43 7.75
N GLU A 191 -21.65 7.61 6.94
CA GLU A 191 -20.65 6.58 6.71
C GLU A 191 -19.80 6.31 7.98
N TYR A 192 -19.36 7.36 8.67
CA TYR A 192 -18.59 7.24 9.91
C TYR A 192 -19.39 6.54 11.02
N LEU A 193 -20.63 6.97 11.26
CA LEU A 193 -21.50 6.40 12.30
C LEU A 193 -21.90 4.95 12.01
N ARG A 194 -21.99 4.58 10.73
CA ARG A 194 -22.26 3.20 10.32
C ARG A 194 -21.05 2.29 10.52
N HIS A 195 -19.87 2.73 10.07
CA HIS A 195 -18.71 1.86 9.91
C HIS A 195 -17.72 1.89 11.07
N ILE A 196 -17.64 2.97 11.84
CA ILE A 196 -16.58 3.12 12.84
C ILE A 196 -17.11 2.73 14.22
N HIS A 197 -16.56 1.65 14.79
CA HIS A 197 -16.92 1.14 16.10
C HIS A 197 -15.74 1.35 17.08
N PRO A 198 -15.78 2.40 17.93
CA PRO A 198 -14.69 2.66 18.87
C PRO A 198 -14.61 1.59 19.95
N VAL A 199 -13.47 0.89 20.03
CA VAL A 199 -13.19 -0.10 21.08
C VAL A 199 -12.18 0.44 22.09
N PRO A 200 -12.36 0.16 23.41
CA PRO A 200 -11.55 0.75 24.47
C PRO A 200 -10.13 0.15 24.57
N GLU A 201 -9.91 -1.04 24.01
CA GLU A 201 -8.62 -1.75 24.02
C GLU A 201 -8.13 -1.98 22.58
N TYR A 202 -6.88 -2.41 22.45
CA TYR A 202 -6.36 -2.90 21.17
C TYR A 202 -7.22 -4.10 20.74
N PRO A 203 -7.82 -4.14 19.55
CA PRO A 203 -8.45 -5.35 19.03
C PRO A 203 -7.35 -6.37 18.72
N GLY A 204 -6.92 -7.09 19.77
CA GLY A 204 -5.69 -7.87 19.74
C GLY A 204 -5.49 -8.70 21.00
N ILE A 205 -5.95 -9.94 20.91
CA ILE A 205 -5.53 -11.09 21.71
C ILE A 205 -6.10 -11.13 23.14
N ASP A 206 -6.98 -12.09 23.39
CA ASP A 206 -7.21 -12.61 24.73
C ASP A 206 -5.91 -13.27 25.24
N TRP A 207 -5.36 -12.73 26.33
CA TRP A 207 -4.19 -13.28 27.02
C TRP A 207 -4.59 -14.08 28.29
N GLY A 208 -5.85 -14.50 28.39
CA GLY A 208 -6.40 -15.33 29.45
C GLY A 208 -6.30 -16.84 29.18
N ASP A 209 -6.01 -17.59 30.24
CA ASP A 209 -6.30 -19.03 30.41
C ASP A 209 -5.57 -20.08 29.53
N GLY A 210 -5.00 -19.71 28.38
CA GLY A 210 -4.10 -20.60 27.62
C GLY A 210 -4.79 -21.77 26.92
N SER A 211 -6.12 -21.73 26.79
CA SER A 211 -6.82 -22.47 25.74
C SER A 211 -6.39 -21.95 24.37
N ARG A 212 -5.88 -22.86 23.53
CA ARG A 212 -5.17 -22.54 22.28
C ARG A 212 -6.15 -22.36 21.12
N GLU A 213 -7.02 -21.35 21.22
CA GLU A 213 -7.89 -20.93 20.11
C GLU A 213 -7.06 -20.24 19.01
N ASP A 214 -7.46 -20.50 17.77
CA ASP A 214 -6.61 -20.40 16.57
C ASP A 214 -6.81 -19.06 15.84
N PRO A 215 -5.77 -18.23 15.57
CA PRO A 215 -5.88 -16.86 15.04
C PRO A 215 -6.27 -16.77 13.54
N ARG A 216 -7.30 -17.52 13.14
CA ARG A 216 -7.80 -17.69 11.77
C ARG A 216 -8.52 -16.48 11.18
N TRP A 217 -8.72 -15.39 11.91
CA TRP A 217 -9.25 -14.14 11.34
C TRP A 217 -8.32 -13.62 10.23
N LEU A 218 -7.00 -13.76 10.40
CA LEU A 218 -6.02 -13.34 9.40
C LEU A 218 -5.90 -14.29 8.19
N ASP A 219 -6.38 -15.53 8.31
CA ASP A 219 -6.46 -16.48 7.19
C ASP A 219 -7.74 -16.27 6.35
N ARG A 220 -8.78 -15.65 6.90
CA ARG A 220 -10.06 -15.42 6.20
C ARG A 220 -9.99 -14.28 5.18
N PHE A 221 -9.07 -13.34 5.33
CA PHE A 221 -8.70 -12.39 4.25
C PHE A 221 -8.21 -13.10 2.97
N ALA A 222 -7.75 -14.35 3.05
CA ALA A 222 -7.39 -15.13 1.86
C ALA A 222 -8.62 -15.59 1.02
N ILE A 223 -9.85 -15.45 1.52
CA ILE A 223 -11.06 -15.74 0.73
C ILE A 223 -11.32 -14.62 -0.29
N ALA A 224 -11.06 -13.36 0.08
CA ALA A 224 -11.04 -12.26 -0.89
C ALA A 224 -9.92 -12.47 -1.93
N ASP A 225 -8.80 -13.05 -1.53
CA ASP A 225 -7.68 -13.37 -2.42
C ASP A 225 -8.02 -14.50 -3.43
N GLU A 226 -8.75 -15.55 -3.05
CA GLU A 226 -9.32 -16.52 -4.02
C GLU A 226 -10.32 -15.84 -4.98
N ALA A 227 -11.23 -15.00 -4.47
CA ALA A 227 -12.18 -14.28 -5.31
C ALA A 227 -11.49 -13.30 -6.28
N ILE A 228 -10.45 -12.59 -5.84
CA ILE A 228 -9.67 -11.66 -6.68
C ILE A 228 -8.80 -12.42 -7.67
N GLU A 229 -8.14 -13.51 -7.29
CA GLU A 229 -7.34 -14.33 -8.21
C GLU A 229 -8.23 -15.01 -9.27
N ASP A 230 -9.43 -15.46 -8.92
CA ASP A 230 -10.42 -16.00 -9.86
C ASP A 230 -10.97 -14.90 -10.79
N LEU A 231 -11.32 -13.71 -10.27
CA LEU A 231 -11.73 -12.56 -11.09
C LEU A 231 -10.62 -12.07 -12.03
N ASP A 232 -9.38 -11.89 -11.54
CA ASP A 232 -8.22 -11.52 -12.36
C ASP A 232 -7.91 -12.61 -13.42
N SER A 233 -8.12 -13.89 -13.09
CA SER A 233 -7.93 -15.02 -14.02
C SER A 233 -9.01 -15.06 -15.10
N ARG A 234 -10.29 -14.88 -14.72
CA ARG A 234 -11.43 -14.79 -15.66
C ARG A 234 -11.25 -13.62 -16.61
N GLN A 235 -10.93 -12.42 -16.11
CA GLN A 235 -10.69 -11.24 -16.96
C GLN A 235 -9.51 -11.44 -17.93
N ARG A 236 -8.45 -12.15 -17.53
CA ARG A 236 -7.33 -12.51 -18.44
C ARG A 236 -7.76 -13.53 -19.52
N LEU A 237 -8.61 -14.49 -19.18
CA LEU A 237 -9.14 -15.48 -20.14
C LEU A 237 -10.10 -14.84 -21.15
N GLU A 238 -10.96 -13.92 -20.72
CA GLU A 238 -11.86 -13.17 -21.60
C GLU A 238 -11.08 -12.23 -22.53
N SER A 239 -10.10 -11.50 -21.98
CA SER A 239 -9.22 -10.60 -22.75
C SER A 239 -8.35 -11.33 -23.79
N SER A 240 -8.11 -12.64 -23.62
CA SER A 240 -7.34 -13.45 -24.58
C SER A 240 -8.21 -14.16 -25.62
N HIS A 241 -9.52 -14.34 -25.37
CA HIS A 241 -10.47 -14.85 -26.38
C HIS A 241 -11.04 -13.74 -27.28
N GLY A 242 -11.02 -12.47 -26.83
CA GLY A 242 -11.43 -11.31 -27.65
C GLY A 242 -10.52 -10.96 -28.83
N ALA A 243 -9.43 -11.72 -29.05
CA ALA A 243 -8.43 -11.45 -30.09
C ALA A 243 -8.56 -12.33 -31.36
N ILE A 244 -9.65 -13.10 -31.51
CA ILE A 244 -9.91 -13.94 -32.68
C ILE A 244 -11.36 -13.77 -33.19
N VAL A 245 -11.64 -12.60 -33.79
CA VAL A 245 -12.64 -12.41 -34.87
C VAL A 245 -12.09 -11.37 -35.85
#